data_AF-A0A7Y5IFG1-F1
#
_entry.id   AF-A0A7Y5IFG1-F1
#
_cell.length_a   1.000
_cell.length_b   1.000
_cell.length_c   1.000
_cell.angle_alpha   90.00
_cell.angle_beta   90.00
_cell.angle_gamma   90.00
#
_symmetry.space_group_name_H-M   'P 1'
#
loop_
_entity.id
_entity.type
_entity.pdbx_description
1 polymer ?
#
loop_
_entity_poly.entity_id
_entity_poly.type
_entity_poly.pdbx_seq_one_letter_code
_entity_poly.pdbx_strand_id
1 'polypeptide(L)'
;MTLSPTTRTLLSEITTLSGNSLQRAMDLGTLLELAAQHDRQQPLEDLAFSAKFITKSFDLMQRIGKDGNGYEKLAAEFSAQVTRSQELLRALLVSADAMTTAHFSGNYLEMNTLTLENLMKLYHDLSWYKNYRIDHATK
;
A
#
# COMPACT_ATOMS: atom_id res chain seq x y z
N MET A 1 15.90 -1.34 9.19
CA MET A 1 16.08 -0.03 8.52
C MET A 1 15.73 1.13 9.47
N THR A 2 16.49 2.23 9.44
CA THR A 2 16.18 3.46 10.19
C THR A 2 15.67 4.52 9.22
N LEU A 3 14.51 5.12 9.49
CA LEU A 3 13.94 6.16 8.63
C LEU A 3 14.76 7.46 8.68
N SER A 4 14.85 8.19 7.58
CA SER A 4 15.43 9.54 7.56
C SER A 4 14.49 10.56 8.27
N PRO A 5 15.00 11.74 8.67
CA PRO A 5 14.14 12.81 9.18
C PRO A 5 13.04 13.21 8.19
N THR A 6 13.36 13.29 6.90
CA THR A 6 12.42 13.61 5.82
C THR A 6 11.26 12.61 5.77
N THR A 7 11.57 11.31 5.76
CA THR A 7 10.55 10.26 5.76
C THR A 7 9.70 10.28 7.03
N ARG A 8 10.31 10.56 8.20
CA ARG A 8 9.54 10.70 9.45
C ARG A 8 8.57 11.88 9.41
N THR A 9 8.99 13.03 8.90
CA THR A 9 8.12 14.20 8.74
C THR A 9 6.96 13.87 7.81
N LEU A 10 7.24 13.30 6.64
CA LEU A 10 6.21 12.87 5.70
C LEU A 10 5.23 11.86 6.32
N LEU A 11 5.75 10.86 7.03
CA LEU A 11 4.91 9.87 7.72
C LEU A 11 4.03 10.52 8.80
N SER A 12 4.55 11.50 9.53
CA SER A 12 3.78 12.28 10.50
C SER A 12 2.64 13.07 9.83
N GLU A 13 2.91 13.71 8.69
CA GLU A 13 1.90 14.47 7.95
C GLU A 13 0.79 13.55 7.42
N ILE A 14 1.14 12.38 6.88
CA ILE A 14 0.17 11.36 6.45
C ILE A 14 -0.63 10.84 7.65
N THR A 15 0.02 10.64 8.79
CA THR A 15 -0.64 10.21 10.03
C THR A 15 -1.68 11.24 10.47
N THR A 16 -1.33 12.53 10.48
CA THR A 16 -2.25 13.63 10.78
C THR A 16 -3.40 13.68 9.78
N LEU A 17 -3.13 13.61 8.48
CA LEU A 17 -4.15 13.61 7.43
C LEU A 17 -5.13 12.44 7.58
N SER A 18 -4.63 11.26 7.95
CA SER A 18 -5.43 10.05 8.17
C SER A 18 -6.28 10.09 9.45
N GLY A 19 -6.12 11.10 10.30
CA GLY A 19 -6.75 11.14 11.63
C GLY A 19 -6.21 10.07 12.59
N ASN A 20 -4.92 9.76 12.52
CA ASN A 20 -4.25 8.69 13.28
C ASN A 20 -4.79 7.28 12.99
N SER A 21 -5.25 7.03 11.77
CA SER A 21 -5.84 5.72 11.39
C SER A 21 -4.87 4.77 10.69
N LEU A 22 -3.60 5.15 10.54
CA LEU A 22 -2.57 4.28 9.93
C LEU A 22 -2.37 3.00 10.75
N GLN A 23 -2.35 1.86 10.07
CA GLN A 23 -2.33 0.52 10.67
C GLN A 23 -0.97 -0.17 10.55
N ARG A 24 -0.19 0.22 9.54
CA ARG A 24 1.13 -0.27 9.14
C ARG A 24 2.09 0.90 8.88
N ALA A 25 2.02 1.93 9.72
CA ALA A 25 2.77 3.19 9.56
C ALA A 25 4.29 2.99 9.36
N MET A 26 4.91 2.09 10.13
CA MET A 26 6.36 1.83 10.00
C MET A 26 6.73 1.13 8.68
N ASP A 27 5.86 0.27 8.16
CA ASP A 27 6.07 -0.40 6.88
C ASP A 27 5.83 0.56 5.72
N LEU A 28 4.81 1.42 5.81
CA LEU A 28 4.65 2.55 4.89
C LEU A 28 5.90 3.44 4.89
N GLY A 29 6.40 3.80 6.07
CA GLY A 29 7.65 4.57 6.22
C GLY A 29 8.84 3.89 5.55
N THR A 30 8.95 2.57 5.69
CA THR A 30 10.02 1.79 5.05
C THR A 30 9.92 1.82 3.53
N LEU A 31 8.72 1.69 2.96
CA LEU A 31 8.50 1.81 1.51
C LEU A 31 8.81 3.22 0.99
N LEU A 32 8.45 4.26 1.74
CA LEU A 32 8.77 5.65 1.42
C LEU A 32 10.28 5.89 1.41
N GLU A 33 10.98 5.39 2.42
CA GLU A 33 12.44 5.50 2.53
C GLU A 33 13.14 4.77 1.37
N LEU A 34 12.75 3.53 1.08
CA LEU A 34 13.31 2.76 -0.03
C LEU A 34 13.09 3.44 -1.38
N ALA A 35 11.90 4.00 -1.60
CA ALA A 35 11.59 4.74 -2.82
C ALA A 35 12.48 5.98 -2.98
N ALA A 36 12.69 6.73 -1.89
CA ALA A 36 13.53 7.91 -1.88
C ALA A 36 15.03 7.59 -2.09
N GLN A 37 15.54 6.54 -1.44
CA GLN A 37 16.96 6.17 -1.49
C GLN A 37 17.39 5.58 -2.85
N HIS A 38 16.47 4.96 -3.58
CA HIS A 38 16.78 4.18 -4.79
C HIS A 38 16.09 4.69 -6.06
N ASP A 39 15.60 5.94 -6.05
CA ASP A 39 14.89 6.56 -7.17
C ASP A 39 13.72 5.69 -7.70
N ARG A 40 12.97 5.09 -6.77
CA ARG A 40 11.81 4.23 -7.06
C ARG A 40 10.49 4.91 -6.74
N GLN A 41 10.43 6.23 -6.93
CA GLN A 41 9.22 7.01 -6.67
C GLN A 41 8.05 6.56 -7.56
N GLN A 42 8.29 6.25 -8.84
CA GLN A 42 7.23 5.82 -9.75
C GLN A 42 6.57 4.48 -9.33
N PRO A 43 7.32 3.39 -9.04
CA PRO A 43 6.73 2.17 -8.48
C PRO A 43 5.92 2.40 -7.20
N LEU A 44 6.36 3.31 -6.32
CA LEU A 44 5.64 3.66 -5.10
C LEU A 44 4.32 4.38 -5.42
N GLU A 45 4.31 5.32 -6.36
CA GLU A 45 3.10 6.02 -6.81
C GLU A 45 2.09 5.08 -7.45
N ASP A 46 2.57 4.15 -8.29
CA ASP A 46 1.75 3.12 -8.92
C ASP A 46 1.17 2.16 -7.87
N LEU A 47 1.96 1.81 -6.85
CA LEU A 47 1.52 0.98 -5.73
C LEU A 47 0.45 1.70 -4.91
N ALA A 48 0.65 2.98 -4.61
CA ALA A 48 -0.30 3.80 -3.86
C ALA A 48 -1.63 4.00 -4.63
N PHE A 49 -1.54 4.17 -5.95
CA PHE A 49 -2.72 4.19 -6.81
C PHE A 49 -3.48 2.86 -6.78
N SER A 50 -2.76 1.75 -6.95
CA SER A 50 -3.33 0.40 -6.90
C SER A 50 -4.00 0.15 -5.55
N ALA A 51 -3.35 0.53 -4.44
CA ALA A 51 -3.87 0.42 -3.10
C ALA A 51 -5.20 1.17 -2.91
N LYS A 52 -5.30 2.40 -3.43
CA LYS A 52 -6.54 3.19 -3.40
C LYS A 52 -7.68 2.54 -4.21
N PHE A 53 -7.37 1.93 -5.34
CA PHE A 53 -8.36 1.16 -6.11
C PHE A 53 -8.80 -0.11 -5.37
N ILE A 54 -7.84 -0.86 -4.82
CA ILE A 54 -8.08 -2.12 -4.11
C ILE A 54 -8.98 -1.90 -2.90
N THR A 55 -8.69 -0.90 -2.05
CA THR A 55 -9.50 -0.61 -0.87
C THR A 55 -10.94 -0.24 -1.25
N LYS A 56 -11.12 0.63 -2.26
CA LYS A 56 -12.46 1.02 -2.74
C LYS A 56 -13.23 -0.14 -3.38
N SER A 57 -12.55 -1.00 -4.12
CA SER A 57 -13.15 -2.17 -4.75
C SER A 57 -13.59 -3.18 -3.70
N PHE A 58 -12.76 -3.41 -2.68
CA PHE A 58 -13.09 -4.28 -1.56
C PHE A 58 -14.31 -3.79 -0.78
N ASP A 59 -14.35 -2.50 -0.42
CA ASP A 59 -15.49 -1.89 0.26
C ASP A 59 -16.78 -2.04 -0.56
N LEU A 60 -16.68 -1.83 -1.88
CA LEU A 60 -17.82 -1.97 -2.79
C LEU A 60 -18.29 -3.43 -2.89
N MET A 61 -17.37 -4.39 -3.02
CA MET A 61 -17.66 -5.82 -3.03
C MET A 61 -18.39 -6.26 -1.75
N GLN A 62 -17.94 -5.77 -0.59
CA GLN A 62 -18.63 -6.04 0.68
C GLN A 62 -20.05 -5.48 0.70
N ARG A 63 -20.25 -4.29 0.13
CA ARG A 63 -21.55 -3.61 0.10
C ARG A 63 -22.55 -4.26 -0.86
N ILE A 64 -22.13 -4.67 -2.06
CA ILE A 64 -23.04 -5.27 -3.05
C ILE A 64 -23.31 -6.75 -2.75
N GLY A 65 -22.41 -7.43 -2.02
CA GLY A 65 -22.51 -8.85 -1.72
C GLY A 65 -22.23 -9.75 -2.94
N LYS A 66 -22.04 -11.06 -2.70
CA LYS A 66 -21.68 -12.02 -3.75
C LYS A 66 -22.74 -12.16 -4.85
N ASP A 67 -24.01 -11.99 -4.48
CA ASP A 67 -25.14 -12.07 -5.41
C ASP A 67 -25.45 -10.71 -6.08
N GLY A 68 -24.67 -9.68 -5.75
CA GLY A 68 -24.82 -8.34 -6.30
C GLY A 68 -24.41 -8.27 -7.77
N ASN A 69 -25.19 -7.53 -8.57
CA ASN A 69 -24.87 -7.33 -9.98
C ASN A 69 -23.48 -6.67 -10.13
N GLY A 70 -22.62 -7.28 -10.95
CA GLY A 70 -21.25 -6.82 -11.20
C GLY A 70 -20.21 -7.31 -10.19
N TYR A 71 -20.58 -8.13 -9.19
CA TYR A 71 -19.63 -8.66 -8.21
C TYR A 71 -18.48 -9.44 -8.86
N GLU A 72 -18.77 -10.36 -9.78
CA GLU A 72 -17.75 -11.20 -10.42
C GLU A 72 -16.71 -10.37 -11.19
N LYS A 73 -17.18 -9.37 -11.94
CA LYS A 73 -16.30 -8.46 -12.68
C LYS A 73 -15.41 -7.65 -11.73
N LEU A 74 -16.00 -7.10 -10.67
CA LEU A 74 -15.26 -6.32 -9.68
C LEU A 74 -14.25 -7.19 -8.91
N ALA A 75 -14.61 -8.43 -8.60
CA ALA A 75 -13.72 -9.41 -7.97
C ALA A 75 -12.51 -9.76 -8.86
N ALA A 76 -12.73 -9.92 -10.16
CA ALA A 76 -11.66 -10.15 -11.13
C ALA A 76 -10.71 -8.95 -11.23
N GLU A 77 -11.25 -7.73 -11.30
CA GLU A 77 -10.45 -6.48 -11.31
C GLU A 77 -9.67 -6.30 -10.00
N PHE A 78 -10.32 -6.56 -8.85
CA PHE A 78 -9.67 -6.56 -7.54
C PHE A 78 -8.49 -7.54 -7.51
N SER A 79 -8.70 -8.79 -7.92
CA SER A 79 -7.65 -9.81 -7.90
C SER A 79 -6.46 -9.42 -8.79
N ALA A 80 -6.72 -8.89 -9.99
CA ALA A 80 -5.67 -8.44 -10.90
C ALA A 80 -4.84 -7.30 -10.29
N GLN A 81 -5.47 -6.37 -9.58
CA GLN A 81 -4.78 -5.27 -8.92
C GLN A 81 -3.99 -5.72 -7.69
N VAL A 82 -4.47 -6.72 -6.94
CA VAL A 82 -3.70 -7.34 -5.85
C VAL A 82 -2.43 -7.99 -6.41
N THR A 83 -2.52 -8.74 -7.51
CA THR A 83 -1.34 -9.33 -8.15
C THR A 83 -0.35 -8.26 -8.61
N ARG A 84 -0.81 -7.23 -9.34
CA ARG A 84 0.04 -6.12 -9.80
C ARG A 84 0.73 -5.39 -8.65
N SER A 85 0.01 -5.12 -7.57
CA SER A 85 0.57 -4.40 -6.42
C SER A 85 1.61 -5.23 -5.66
N GLN A 86 1.52 -6.57 -5.67
CA GLN A 86 2.60 -7.41 -5.15
C GLN A 86 3.85 -7.37 -6.01
N GLU A 87 3.70 -7.29 -7.33
CA GLU A 87 4.85 -7.10 -8.23
C GLU A 87 5.53 -5.75 -7.98
N LEU A 88 4.75 -4.68 -7.80
CA LEU A 88 5.27 -3.36 -7.43
C LEU A 88 5.96 -3.38 -6.06
N LEU A 89 5.37 -4.08 -5.08
CA LEU A 89 5.96 -4.25 -3.75
C LEU A 89 7.31 -4.98 -3.85
N ARG A 90 7.39 -6.08 -4.63
CA ARG A 90 8.66 -6.78 -4.89
C ARG A 90 9.67 -5.87 -5.57
N ALA A 91 9.25 -5.05 -6.54
CA ALA A 91 10.13 -4.12 -7.24
C ALA A 91 10.72 -3.05 -6.30
N LEU A 92 9.96 -2.56 -5.33
CA LEU A 92 10.44 -1.64 -4.29
C LEU A 92 11.46 -2.31 -3.35
N LEU A 93 11.30 -3.60 -3.10
CA LEU A 93 12.15 -4.36 -2.17
C LEU A 93 13.46 -4.85 -2.79
N VAL A 94 13.67 -4.71 -4.11
CA VAL A 94 14.89 -5.18 -4.80
C VAL A 94 16.18 -4.63 -4.18
N SER A 95 16.13 -3.41 -3.64
CA SER A 95 17.28 -2.74 -3.03
C SER A 95 17.24 -2.75 -1.49
N ALA A 96 16.28 -3.44 -0.89
CA ALA A 96 16.17 -3.55 0.56
C ALA A 96 17.20 -4.51 1.15
N ASP A 97 17.54 -4.31 2.42
CA ASP A 97 18.35 -5.28 3.16
C ASP A 97 17.61 -6.62 3.36
N ALA A 98 18.36 -7.67 3.71
CA ALA A 98 17.81 -9.02 3.86
C ALA A 98 16.72 -9.10 4.95
N MET A 99 16.85 -8.30 6.02
CA MET A 99 15.89 -8.29 7.13
C MET A 99 14.57 -7.65 6.69
N THR A 100 14.62 -6.51 6.01
CA THR A 100 13.46 -5.85 5.43
C THR A 100 12.80 -6.73 4.37
N THR A 101 13.58 -7.37 3.50
CA THR A 101 13.05 -8.30 2.48
C THR A 101 12.31 -9.48 3.11
N ALA A 102 12.89 -10.10 4.13
CA ALA A 102 12.26 -11.21 4.86
C ALA A 102 10.98 -10.77 5.58
N HIS A 103 11.02 -9.61 6.26
CA HIS A 103 9.86 -9.04 6.95
C HIS A 103 8.69 -8.81 5.99
N PHE A 104 8.93 -8.18 4.85
CA PHE A 104 7.86 -7.92 3.88
C PHE A 104 7.36 -9.21 3.21
N SER A 105 8.26 -10.15 2.93
CA SER A 105 7.87 -11.42 2.31
C SER A 105 6.93 -12.21 3.21
N GLY A 106 7.29 -12.38 4.49
CA GLY A 106 6.49 -13.13 5.46
C GLY A 106 5.19 -12.44 5.86
N ASN A 107 5.15 -11.09 5.90
CA ASN A 107 3.94 -10.37 6.32
C ASN A 107 2.96 -10.10 5.17
N TYR A 108 3.42 -10.05 3.92
CA TYR A 108 2.62 -9.52 2.81
C TYR A 108 2.58 -10.39 1.55
N LEU A 109 3.56 -11.30 1.33
CA LEU A 109 3.72 -11.97 0.03
C LEU A 109 3.44 -13.48 0.02
N GLU A 110 3.21 -14.13 1.17
CA GLU A 110 2.96 -15.59 1.25
C GLU A 110 1.57 -16.03 0.78
N MET A 111 0.62 -15.12 0.62
CA MET A 111 -0.73 -15.37 0.10
C MET A 111 -1.59 -16.35 0.92
N ASN A 112 -1.39 -16.36 2.23
CA ASN A 112 -2.35 -16.94 3.17
C ASN A 112 -3.29 -15.87 3.75
N THR A 113 -4.36 -16.28 4.45
CA THR A 113 -5.37 -15.38 5.02
C THR A 113 -4.77 -14.26 5.87
N LEU A 114 -3.77 -14.57 6.70
CA LEU A 114 -3.11 -13.60 7.56
C LEU A 114 -2.32 -12.56 6.74
N THR A 115 -1.55 -13.01 5.75
CA THR A 115 -0.80 -12.10 4.88
C THR A 115 -1.70 -11.24 4.01
N LEU A 116 -2.85 -11.75 3.57
CA LEU A 116 -3.84 -10.95 2.85
C LEU A 116 -4.44 -9.87 3.76
N GLU A 117 -4.79 -10.22 5.01
CA GLU A 117 -5.28 -9.23 5.98
C GLU A 117 -4.23 -8.14 6.19
N ASN A 118 -2.97 -8.52 6.45
CA ASN A 118 -1.87 -7.57 6.60
C ASN A 118 -1.69 -6.67 5.39
N LEU A 119 -1.76 -7.26 4.19
CA LEU A 119 -1.63 -6.55 2.94
C LEU A 119 -2.77 -5.54 2.74
N MET A 120 -4.01 -5.88 3.12
CA MET A 120 -5.12 -4.92 3.13
C MET A 120 -4.89 -3.76 4.10
N LYS A 121 -4.29 -4.00 5.28
CA LYS A 121 -3.91 -2.94 6.22
C LYS A 121 -2.82 -2.02 5.63
N LEU A 122 -1.86 -2.60 4.91
CA LEU A 122 -0.84 -1.82 4.20
C LEU A 122 -1.45 -1.00 3.05
N TYR A 123 -2.39 -1.56 2.29
CA TYR A 123 -3.10 -0.82 1.24
C TYR A 123 -3.96 0.32 1.78
N HIS A 124 -4.56 0.16 2.95
CA HIS A 124 -5.24 1.25 3.64
C HIS A 124 -4.29 2.45 3.86
N ASP A 125 -3.09 2.18 4.38
CA ASP A 125 -2.09 3.22 4.64
C ASP A 125 -1.53 3.84 3.35
N LEU A 126 -1.26 3.03 2.33
CA LEU A 126 -0.85 3.50 1.00
C LEU A 126 -1.93 4.34 0.31
N SER A 127 -3.21 4.05 0.55
CA SER A 127 -4.32 4.89 0.08
C SER A 127 -4.30 6.28 0.74
N TRP A 128 -3.94 6.37 2.02
CA TRP A 128 -3.74 7.66 2.69
C TRP A 128 -2.55 8.42 2.16
N TYR A 129 -1.43 7.73 1.89
CA TYR A 129 -0.32 8.33 1.17
C TYR A 129 -0.77 8.88 -0.19
N LYS A 130 -1.60 8.14 -0.94
CA LYS A 130 -2.12 8.65 -2.21
C LYS A 130 -2.99 9.90 -2.04
N ASN A 131 -3.82 9.96 -1.01
CA ASN A 131 -4.61 11.15 -0.68
C ASN A 131 -3.70 12.35 -0.38
N TYR A 132 -2.68 12.16 0.47
CA TYR A 132 -1.69 13.20 0.76
C TYR A 132 -1.06 13.74 -0.53
N ARG A 133 -0.66 12.86 -1.46
CA ARG A 133 -0.07 13.26 -2.74
C ARG A 133 -1.03 14.05 -3.63
N ILE A 134 -2.32 13.72 -3.63
CA ILE A 134 -3.34 14.49 -4.37
C ILE A 134 -3.49 15.89 -3.78
N ASP A 135 -3.62 16.01 -2.45
CA ASP A 135 -3.80 17.29 -1.77
C ASP A 135 -2.61 18.24 -1.97
N HIS A 136 -1.41 17.68 -2.14
CA HIS A 136 -0.16 18.43 -2.30
C HIS A 136 0.33 18.57 -3.76
N ALA A 137 -0.23 17.82 -4.72
CA ALA A 137 0.05 17.99 -6.15
C ALA A 137 -0.77 19.15 -6.78
N THR A 138 -1.76 19.69 -6.04
CA THR A 138 -2.67 20.73 -6.51
C THR A 138 -2.24 22.14 -6.06
N LYS A 139 -0.97 22.32 -5.69
CA LYS A 139 -0.34 23.60 -5.34
C LYS A 139 0.90 23.80 -6.20
#